data_AF-A0A0A8WUV2-F1
#
_entry.id   AF-A0A0A8WUV2-F1
#
_cell.length_a   1.000
_cell.length_b   1.000
_cell.length_c   1.000
_cell.angle_alpha   90.00
_cell.angle_beta   90.00
_cell.angle_gamma   90.00
#
_symmetry.space_group_name_H-M   'P 1'
#
loop_
_entity.id
_entity.type
_entity.pdbx_description
1 polymer ?
#
loop_
_entity_poly.entity_id
_entity_poly.type
_entity_poly.pdbx_seq_one_letter_code
_entity_poly.pdbx_strand_id
1 'polypeptide(L)'
;MNKPMGEILVELGIISPLTLERALGRQKGSGKKLGMVLEEMGVVTEEEVVDVLSRQLSMQTVKKIRGYRFAPELFEMVPAEYAIANSLFPLRLKDGVLAVAVSDPYAIDIVDNLSRKTGLKVMTLLSTEKEIKGAIKEYYLTGNEGSTASLVRVLTVEDSPVVANVIKAALEREGFEVLQAADGLEGLKMAMSFKPSVILCDSVMPKMDGFGLKRALSAQAETAKIPVILLTSKASPEEEQKALSSGFFDFIAKPVNAVRIVSRVRRAIEMSASPPR
;
A
#
# COMPACT_ATOMS: atom_id res chain seq x y z
N MET A 1 -15.80 -13.22 -31.29
CA MET A 1 -14.54 -12.51 -31.64
C MET A 1 -14.51 -11.22 -30.85
N ASN A 2 -13.42 -10.91 -30.15
CA ASN A 2 -13.33 -9.63 -29.45
C ASN A 2 -13.24 -8.47 -30.44
N LYS A 3 -13.99 -7.41 -30.14
CA LYS A 3 -13.97 -6.10 -30.81
C LYS A 3 -12.53 -5.66 -31.17
N PRO A 4 -12.06 -5.35 -32.40
CA PRO A 4 -10.77 -4.68 -32.53
C PRO A 4 -10.78 -3.33 -31.79
N MET A 5 -9.68 -3.00 -31.10
CA MET A 5 -9.57 -1.78 -30.28
C MET A 5 -9.94 -0.51 -31.06
N GLY A 6 -9.50 -0.41 -32.33
CA GLY A 6 -9.80 0.72 -33.19
C GLY A 6 -11.31 0.93 -33.39
N GLU A 7 -12.07 -0.15 -33.57
CA GLU A 7 -13.52 -0.05 -33.72
C GLU A 7 -14.20 0.31 -32.39
N ILE A 8 -13.71 -0.21 -31.26
CA ILE A 8 -14.23 0.16 -29.94
C ILE A 8 -14.01 1.66 -29.68
N LEU A 9 -12.85 2.21 -30.05
CA LEU A 9 -12.56 3.64 -29.93
C LEU A 9 -13.50 4.50 -30.80
N VAL A 10 -13.86 4.02 -31.99
CA VAL A 10 -14.84 4.69 -32.86
C VAL A 10 -16.25 4.64 -32.26
N GLU A 11 -16.68 3.49 -31.75
CA GLU A 11 -18.01 3.34 -31.13
C GLU A 11 -18.18 4.19 -29.88
N LEU A 12 -17.11 4.35 -29.09
CA LEU A 12 -17.11 5.21 -27.91
C LEU A 12 -17.02 6.70 -28.26
N GLY A 13 -16.87 7.06 -29.54
CA GLY A 13 -16.74 8.44 -29.99
C GLY A 13 -15.41 9.09 -29.63
N ILE A 14 -14.42 8.30 -29.19
CA ILE A 14 -13.08 8.79 -28.82
C ILE A 14 -12.32 9.22 -30.09
N ILE A 15 -12.49 8.47 -31.19
CA ILE A 15 -11.91 8.82 -32.50
C ILE A 15 -12.95 8.69 -33.62
N SER A 16 -12.73 9.40 -34.74
CA SER A 16 -13.54 9.23 -35.94
C SER A 16 -13.10 8.01 -36.78
N PRO A 17 -13.97 7.43 -37.64
CA PRO A 17 -13.56 6.41 -38.60
C PRO A 17 -12.38 6.84 -39.49
N LEU A 18 -12.38 8.11 -39.92
CA LEU A 18 -11.29 8.70 -40.71
C LEU A 18 -9.98 8.78 -39.91
N THR A 19 -10.06 9.08 -38.61
CA THR A 19 -8.91 9.07 -37.70
C THR A 19 -8.32 7.67 -37.59
N LEU A 20 -9.19 6.65 -37.43
CA LEU A 20 -8.77 5.25 -37.39
C LEU A 20 -8.09 4.81 -38.69
N GLU A 21 -8.66 5.15 -39.85
CA GLU A 21 -8.07 4.86 -41.16
C GLU A 21 -6.67 5.46 -41.30
N ARG A 22 -6.52 6.74 -40.94
CA ARG A 22 -5.22 7.44 -40.93
C ARG A 22 -4.21 6.78 -39.99
N ALA A 23 -4.64 6.38 -38.79
CA ALA A 23 -3.79 5.72 -37.81
C ALA A 23 -3.33 4.34 -38.30
N LEU A 24 -4.23 3.53 -38.88
CA LEU A 24 -3.89 2.24 -39.50
C LEU A 24 -2.92 2.42 -40.67
N GLY A 25 -3.10 3.48 -41.47
CA GLY A 25 -2.16 3.86 -42.53
C GLY A 25 -0.74 4.14 -42.00
N ARG A 26 -0.62 4.88 -40.89
CA ARG A 26 0.66 5.16 -40.21
C ARG A 26 1.24 3.94 -39.50
N GLN A 27 0.39 3.04 -39.00
CA GLN A 27 0.83 1.84 -38.31
C GLN A 27 1.57 0.88 -39.26
N LYS A 28 1.12 0.77 -40.51
CA LYS A 28 1.75 -0.09 -41.52
C LYS A 28 3.23 0.25 -41.68
N GLY A 29 4.09 -0.74 -41.47
CA GLY A 29 5.55 -0.59 -41.59
C GLY A 29 6.25 0.09 -40.41
N SER A 30 5.51 0.58 -39.40
CA SER A 30 6.10 1.23 -38.22
C SER A 30 6.58 0.26 -37.14
N GLY A 31 6.04 -0.97 -37.11
CA GLY A 31 6.23 -1.92 -36.00
C GLY A 31 5.51 -1.53 -34.69
N LYS A 32 4.87 -0.36 -34.64
CA LYS A 32 4.17 0.15 -33.44
C LYS A 32 2.77 -0.45 -33.31
N LYS A 33 2.27 -0.48 -32.07
CA LYS A 33 0.87 -0.83 -31.79
C LYS A 33 -0.05 0.33 -32.13
N LEU A 34 -1.28 0.02 -32.52
CA LEU A 34 -2.27 1.02 -32.92
C LEU A 34 -2.50 2.09 -31.83
N GLY A 35 -2.54 1.68 -30.56
CA GLY A 35 -2.71 2.60 -29.43
C GLY A 35 -1.61 3.66 -29.34
N MET A 36 -0.34 3.24 -29.50
CA MET A 36 0.81 4.14 -29.52
C MET A 36 0.75 5.11 -30.71
N VAL A 37 0.33 4.63 -31.89
CA VAL A 37 0.18 5.50 -33.07
C VAL A 37 -0.90 6.56 -32.86
N LEU A 38 -2.02 6.18 -32.24
CA LEU A 38 -3.11 7.10 -31.92
C LEU A 38 -2.69 8.12 -30.84
N GLU A 39 -1.91 7.69 -29.86
CA GLU A 39 -1.38 8.57 -28.82
C GLU A 39 -0.39 9.60 -29.40
N GLU A 40 0.55 9.16 -30.26
CA GLU A 40 1.48 10.05 -30.97
C GLU A 40 0.78 11.04 -31.90
N MET A 41 -0.41 10.66 -32.41
CA MET A 41 -1.28 11.55 -33.18
C MET A 41 -2.01 12.58 -32.30
N GLY A 42 -1.95 12.45 -30.97
CA GLY A 42 -2.65 13.31 -30.03
C GLY A 42 -4.17 13.14 -30.03
N VAL A 43 -4.67 12.00 -30.52
CA VAL A 43 -6.11 11.73 -30.67
C VAL A 43 -6.66 10.82 -29.58
N VAL A 44 -5.79 10.19 -28.80
CA VAL A 44 -6.15 9.41 -27.59
C VAL A 44 -5.08 9.62 -26.53
N THR A 45 -5.44 9.35 -25.28
CA THR A 45 -4.56 9.29 -24.10
C THR A 45 -4.20 7.85 -23.76
N GLU A 46 -3.11 7.63 -23.00
CA GLU A 46 -2.78 6.30 -22.45
C GLU A 46 -3.94 5.73 -21.62
N GLU A 47 -4.62 6.59 -20.85
CA GLU A 47 -5.76 6.23 -20.02
C GLU A 47 -6.94 5.70 -20.85
N GLU A 48 -7.28 6.36 -21.95
CA GLU A 48 -8.34 5.91 -22.87
C GLU A 48 -7.99 4.58 -23.54
N VAL A 49 -6.72 4.41 -23.94
CA VAL A 49 -6.24 3.14 -24.51
C VAL A 49 -6.36 2.01 -23.49
N VAL A 50 -5.92 2.23 -22.24
CA VAL A 50 -6.01 1.25 -21.15
C VAL A 50 -7.46 0.92 -20.83
N ASP A 51 -8.34 1.91 -20.73
CA ASP A 51 -9.77 1.71 -20.45
C ASP A 51 -10.44 0.87 -21.56
N VAL A 52 -10.07 1.07 -22.83
CA VAL A 52 -10.56 0.24 -23.95
C VAL A 52 -10.01 -1.18 -23.90
N LEU A 53 -8.69 -1.35 -23.69
CA LEU A 53 -8.07 -2.67 -23.58
C LEU A 53 -8.63 -3.49 -22.41
N SER A 54 -8.87 -2.83 -21.27
CA SER A 54 -9.52 -3.44 -20.10
C SER A 54 -10.88 -4.03 -20.46
N ARG A 55 -11.72 -3.29 -21.19
CA ARG A 55 -13.03 -3.77 -21.64
C ARG A 55 -12.90 -4.89 -22.67
N GLN A 56 -12.01 -4.73 -23.64
CA GLN A 56 -11.80 -5.70 -24.72
C GLN A 56 -11.34 -7.06 -24.17
N LEU A 57 -10.49 -7.06 -23.15
CA LEU A 57 -9.87 -8.26 -22.58
C LEU A 57 -10.50 -8.70 -21.26
N SER A 58 -11.52 -7.99 -20.77
CA SER A 58 -12.13 -8.21 -19.45
C SER A 58 -11.09 -8.21 -18.32
N MET A 59 -10.09 -7.33 -18.41
CA MET A 59 -9.01 -7.20 -17.44
C MET A 59 -9.29 -6.07 -16.44
N GLN A 60 -8.89 -6.28 -15.19
CA GLN A 60 -8.91 -5.22 -14.19
C GLN A 60 -7.78 -4.22 -14.43
N THR A 61 -8.05 -2.95 -14.13
CA THR A 61 -7.04 -1.89 -14.17
C THR A 61 -6.54 -1.54 -12.77
N VAL A 62 -5.28 -1.17 -12.65
CA VAL A 62 -4.73 -0.49 -11.47
C VAL A 62 -4.40 0.96 -11.84
N LYS A 63 -4.75 1.89 -10.97
CA LYS A 63 -4.44 3.32 -11.09
C LYS A 63 -3.73 3.76 -9.82
N LYS A 64 -2.84 4.76 -9.92
CA LYS A 64 -2.07 5.30 -8.78
C LYS A 64 -1.27 4.21 -8.05
N ILE A 65 -0.28 3.60 -8.71
CA ILE A 65 0.63 2.63 -8.09
C ILE A 65 1.53 3.35 -7.07
N ARG A 66 1.96 4.57 -7.39
CA ARG A 66 2.82 5.39 -6.55
C ARG A 66 2.13 5.83 -5.26
N GLY A 67 2.92 6.01 -4.20
CA GLY A 67 2.44 6.35 -2.85
C GLY A 67 1.87 5.19 -2.04
N TYR A 68 1.75 3.99 -2.63
CA TYR A 68 1.43 2.77 -1.89
C TYR A 68 2.70 2.12 -1.32
N ARG A 69 2.49 1.19 -0.38
CA ARG A 69 3.58 0.36 0.16
C ARG A 69 3.48 -1.05 -0.39
N PHE A 70 4.63 -1.60 -0.72
CA PHE A 70 4.79 -2.91 -1.32
C PHE A 70 5.71 -3.75 -0.44
N ALA A 71 5.44 -5.05 -0.37
CA ALA A 71 6.23 -5.97 0.44
C ALA A 71 7.63 -6.14 -0.19
N PRO A 72 8.72 -6.11 0.59
CA PRO A 72 10.09 -6.20 0.06
C PRO A 72 10.34 -7.41 -0.84
N GLU A 73 9.71 -8.54 -0.53
CA GLU A 73 9.86 -9.81 -1.25
C GLU A 73 9.39 -9.70 -2.71
N LEU A 74 8.53 -8.74 -3.03
CA LEU A 74 8.08 -8.47 -4.40
C LEU A 74 9.22 -7.98 -5.30
N PHE A 75 10.15 -7.21 -4.75
CA PHE A 75 11.27 -6.63 -5.49
C PHE A 75 12.40 -7.66 -5.69
N GLU A 76 12.48 -8.66 -4.82
CA GLU A 76 13.35 -9.83 -5.02
C GLU A 76 12.82 -10.74 -6.14
N MET A 77 11.50 -10.98 -6.15
CA MET A 77 10.84 -11.80 -7.18
C MET A 77 10.84 -11.15 -8.56
N VAL A 78 10.78 -9.82 -8.59
CA VAL A 78 10.79 -9.03 -9.82
C VAL A 78 11.93 -8.02 -9.71
N PRO A 79 13.15 -8.37 -10.15
CA PRO A 79 14.28 -7.44 -10.14
C PRO A 79 14.06 -6.22 -11.04
N ALA A 80 14.74 -5.12 -10.72
CA ALA A 80 14.62 -3.83 -11.43
C ALA A 80 14.81 -3.98 -12.95
N GLU A 81 15.84 -4.70 -13.38
CA GLU A 81 16.13 -4.93 -14.80
C GLU A 81 14.97 -5.62 -15.51
N TYR A 82 14.34 -6.60 -14.84
CA TYR A 82 13.20 -7.32 -15.39
C TYR A 82 11.95 -6.44 -15.46
N ALA A 83 11.69 -5.63 -14.42
CA ALA A 83 10.60 -4.66 -14.39
C ALA A 83 10.72 -3.63 -15.51
N ILE A 84 11.93 -3.10 -15.73
CA ILE A 84 12.24 -2.11 -16.78
C ILE A 84 12.08 -2.74 -18.17
N ALA A 85 12.74 -3.87 -18.42
CA ALA A 85 12.75 -4.50 -19.74
C ALA A 85 11.36 -4.90 -20.23
N ASN A 86 10.47 -5.25 -19.29
CA ASN A 86 9.13 -5.74 -19.60
C ASN A 86 8.02 -4.73 -19.30
N SER A 87 8.36 -3.51 -18.88
CA SER A 87 7.40 -2.46 -18.48
C SER A 87 6.28 -3.00 -17.58
N LEU A 88 6.68 -3.62 -16.47
CA LEU A 88 5.80 -4.22 -15.47
C LEU A 88 6.18 -3.80 -14.04
N PHE A 89 5.24 -3.93 -13.10
CA PHE A 89 5.49 -3.61 -11.70
C PHE A 89 4.79 -4.62 -10.76
N PRO A 90 5.47 -5.20 -9.75
CA PRO A 90 4.82 -6.11 -8.82
C PRO A 90 3.91 -5.37 -7.84
N LEU A 91 2.68 -5.87 -7.63
CA LEU A 91 1.67 -5.18 -6.82
C LEU A 91 1.41 -5.85 -5.47
N ARG A 92 1.31 -7.18 -5.44
CA ARG A 92 1.09 -7.95 -4.21
C ARG A 92 1.35 -9.43 -4.42
N LEU A 93 1.68 -10.11 -3.34
CA LEU A 93 1.74 -11.56 -3.23
C LEU A 93 0.70 -12.01 -2.21
N LYS A 94 -0.23 -12.87 -2.61
CA LYS A 94 -1.23 -13.42 -1.68
C LYS A 94 -1.67 -14.80 -2.16
N ASP A 95 -1.71 -15.77 -1.26
CA ASP A 95 -2.21 -17.13 -1.52
C ASP A 95 -1.56 -17.81 -2.75
N GLY A 96 -0.24 -17.63 -2.91
CA GLY A 96 0.51 -18.17 -4.06
C GLY A 96 0.26 -17.45 -5.40
N VAL A 97 -0.43 -16.31 -5.37
CA VAL A 97 -0.71 -15.48 -6.55
C VAL A 97 0.08 -14.19 -6.50
N LEU A 98 0.94 -13.97 -7.50
CA LEU A 98 1.67 -12.73 -7.72
C LEU A 98 0.87 -11.84 -8.67
N ALA A 99 0.35 -10.73 -8.16
CA ALA A 99 -0.30 -9.71 -8.99
C ALA A 99 0.75 -8.75 -9.54
N VAL A 100 0.71 -8.49 -10.86
CA VAL A 100 1.61 -7.56 -11.53
C VAL A 100 0.84 -6.57 -12.40
N ALA A 101 1.23 -5.30 -12.39
CA ALA A 101 0.79 -4.30 -13.35
C ALA A 101 1.56 -4.48 -14.65
N VAL A 102 0.87 -4.44 -15.79
CA VAL A 102 1.46 -4.48 -17.12
C VAL A 102 0.85 -3.41 -18.03
N SER A 103 1.68 -2.85 -18.90
CA SER A 103 1.24 -1.93 -19.97
C SER A 103 0.82 -2.68 -21.23
N ASP A 104 1.43 -3.83 -21.48
CA ASP A 104 1.11 -4.70 -22.61
C ASP A 104 0.42 -5.99 -22.16
N PRO A 105 -0.89 -6.15 -22.37
CA PRO A 105 -1.59 -7.38 -22.02
C PRO A 105 -1.26 -8.57 -22.95
N TYR A 106 -0.65 -8.33 -24.11
CA TYR A 106 -0.35 -9.37 -25.09
C TYR A 106 1.03 -10.01 -24.91
N ALA A 107 1.83 -9.52 -23.97
CA ALA A 107 3.15 -10.07 -23.66
C ALA A 107 3.03 -11.33 -22.79
N ILE A 108 2.44 -12.39 -23.36
CA ILE A 108 2.16 -13.67 -22.70
C ILE A 108 3.43 -14.28 -22.10
N ASP A 109 4.56 -14.12 -22.79
CA ASP A 109 5.87 -14.63 -22.36
C ASP A 109 6.29 -14.08 -20.98
N ILE A 110 5.86 -12.88 -20.60
CA ILE A 110 6.14 -12.31 -19.27
C ILE A 110 5.52 -13.19 -18.18
N VAL A 111 4.24 -13.53 -18.34
CA VAL A 111 3.46 -14.29 -17.35
C VAL A 111 4.07 -15.68 -17.18
N ASP A 112 4.38 -16.34 -18.29
CA ASP A 112 4.95 -17.69 -18.29
C ASP A 112 6.35 -17.72 -17.68
N ASN A 113 7.21 -16.78 -18.06
CA ASN A 113 8.57 -16.70 -17.55
C ASN A 113 8.58 -16.39 -16.05
N LEU A 114 7.73 -15.47 -15.60
CA LEU A 114 7.64 -15.10 -14.19
C LEU A 114 7.04 -16.26 -13.38
N SER A 115 6.02 -16.94 -13.89
CA SER A 115 5.44 -18.12 -13.24
C SER A 115 6.48 -19.25 -13.11
N ARG A 116 7.27 -19.52 -14.16
CA ARG A 116 8.33 -20.56 -14.13
C ARG A 116 9.46 -20.21 -13.16
N LYS A 117 9.91 -18.95 -13.13
CA LYS A 117 10.99 -18.51 -12.25
C LYS A 117 10.60 -18.50 -10.78
N THR A 118 9.37 -18.07 -10.48
CA THR A 118 8.91 -17.87 -9.10
C THR A 118 8.15 -19.07 -8.54
N GLY A 119 7.63 -19.97 -9.39
CA GLY A 119 6.72 -21.03 -8.99
C GLY A 119 5.32 -20.54 -8.63
N LEU A 120 5.01 -19.26 -8.85
CA LEU A 120 3.75 -18.62 -8.47
C LEU A 120 2.78 -18.56 -9.64
N LYS A 121 1.48 -18.49 -9.31
CA LYS A 121 0.48 -18.10 -10.30
C LYS A 121 0.59 -16.58 -10.52
N VAL A 122 0.80 -16.15 -11.77
CA VAL A 122 0.85 -14.73 -12.09
C VAL A 122 -0.53 -14.24 -12.54
N MET A 123 -0.98 -13.13 -11.95
CA MET A 123 -2.20 -12.42 -12.33
C MET A 123 -1.84 -11.02 -12.81
N THR A 124 -2.32 -10.64 -13.99
CA THR A 124 -1.99 -9.34 -14.60
C THR A 124 -3.14 -8.34 -14.41
N LEU A 125 -2.77 -7.09 -14.09
CA LEU A 125 -3.65 -5.93 -14.09
C LEU A 125 -3.11 -4.92 -15.11
N LEU A 126 -3.99 -4.25 -15.82
CA LEU A 126 -3.61 -3.22 -16.78
C LEU A 126 -3.31 -1.89 -16.09
N SER A 127 -2.27 -1.20 -16.55
CA SER A 127 -1.94 0.16 -16.15
C SER A 127 -1.31 0.91 -17.32
N THR A 128 -1.29 2.24 -17.24
CA THR A 128 -0.55 3.07 -18.19
C THR A 128 0.95 2.84 -18.06
N GLU A 129 1.68 2.96 -19.17
CA GLU A 129 3.14 2.80 -19.18
C GLU A 129 3.79 3.91 -18.36
N LYS A 130 3.23 5.13 -18.42
CA LYS A 130 3.63 6.26 -17.59
C LYS A 130 3.55 5.96 -16.10
N GLU A 131 2.48 5.32 -15.63
CA GLU A 131 2.33 4.99 -14.20
C GLU A 131 3.31 3.89 -13.79
N ILE A 132 3.49 2.86 -14.63
CA ILE A 132 4.45 1.78 -14.36
C ILE A 132 5.88 2.33 -14.32
N LYS A 133 6.30 3.13 -15.30
CA LYS A 133 7.64 3.75 -15.31
C LYS A 133 7.85 4.67 -14.12
N GLY A 134 6.81 5.43 -13.74
CA GLY A 134 6.82 6.26 -12.55
C GLY A 134 7.07 5.44 -11.29
N ALA A 135 6.34 4.34 -11.11
CA ALA A 135 6.54 3.42 -9.99
C ALA A 135 7.92 2.77 -10.03
N ILE A 136 8.38 2.29 -11.19
CA ILE A 136 9.72 1.68 -11.30
C ILE A 136 10.80 2.67 -10.87
N LYS A 137 10.72 3.91 -11.35
CA LYS A 137 11.66 4.97 -10.95
C LYS A 137 11.62 5.20 -9.44
N GLU A 138 10.42 5.32 -8.87
CA GLU A 138 10.21 5.61 -7.45
C GLU A 138 10.58 4.47 -6.51
N TYR A 139 10.47 3.21 -6.94
CA TYR A 139 10.65 2.04 -6.06
C TYR A 139 11.92 1.22 -6.34
N TYR A 140 12.48 1.27 -7.55
CA TYR A 140 13.76 0.59 -7.84
C TYR A 140 14.93 1.57 -7.93
N LEU A 141 14.77 2.71 -8.61
CA LEU A 141 15.93 3.51 -9.05
C LEU A 141 16.32 4.63 -8.09
N THR A 142 15.40 5.13 -7.28
CA THR A 142 15.69 6.19 -6.30
C THR A 142 16.21 5.67 -4.96
N GLY A 143 16.70 4.42 -4.89
CA GLY A 143 17.16 3.79 -3.65
C GLY A 143 16.02 3.44 -2.68
N ASN A 144 14.79 3.46 -3.17
CA ASN A 144 13.61 2.91 -2.49
C ASN A 144 13.48 1.40 -2.69
N GLU A 145 14.56 0.72 -3.12
CA GLU A 145 14.66 -0.74 -3.23
C GLU A 145 14.13 -1.37 -1.94
N GLY A 146 12.88 -1.85 -1.94
CA GLY A 146 12.24 -2.39 -0.73
C GLY A 146 12.23 -1.47 0.50
N SER A 147 12.54 -0.17 0.35
CA SER A 147 12.84 0.73 1.49
C SER A 147 12.35 2.17 1.26
N THR A 148 11.06 2.31 0.95
CA THR A 148 10.21 3.13 1.82
C THR A 148 9.22 2.24 2.56
N ALA A 149 9.75 1.33 3.36
CA ALA A 149 9.30 1.44 4.74
C ALA A 149 9.76 2.84 5.18
N SER A 150 8.89 3.86 5.10
CA SER A 150 8.82 4.67 6.30
C SER A 150 8.49 3.63 7.36
N LEU A 151 9.50 3.17 8.09
CA LEU A 151 9.36 2.13 9.09
C LEU A 151 8.05 2.44 9.81
N VAL A 152 7.10 1.50 9.79
CA VAL A 152 5.77 1.79 10.29
C VAL A 152 5.96 2.19 11.76
N ARG A 153 5.77 3.49 12.03
CA ARG A 153 6.11 4.05 13.33
C ARG A 153 5.07 3.63 14.34
N VAL A 154 5.50 2.89 15.33
CA VAL A 154 4.75 2.58 16.53
C VAL A 154 5.29 3.46 17.64
N LEU A 155 4.44 4.26 18.27
CA LEU A 155 4.80 4.98 19.48
C LEU A 155 4.38 4.16 20.69
N THR A 156 5.34 3.80 21.53
CA THR A 156 5.11 3.16 22.83
C THR A 156 5.25 4.20 23.93
N VAL A 157 4.17 4.42 24.69
CA VAL A 157 4.12 5.34 25.83
C VAL A 157 4.01 4.49 27.09
N GLU A 158 5.13 4.31 27.78
CA GLU A 158 5.28 3.37 28.90
C GLU A 158 6.40 3.88 29.81
N ASP A 159 6.09 4.07 31.10
CA ASP A 159 7.03 4.61 32.09
C ASP A 159 8.01 3.55 32.62
N SER A 160 7.67 2.26 32.51
CA SER A 160 8.58 1.16 32.81
C SER A 160 9.54 0.90 31.64
N PRO A 161 10.85 1.21 31.76
CA PRO A 161 11.80 0.99 30.68
C PRO A 161 11.96 -0.50 30.33
N VAL A 162 11.75 -1.38 31.30
CA VAL A 162 11.78 -2.84 31.10
C VAL A 162 10.66 -3.28 30.16
N VAL A 163 9.42 -2.85 30.44
CA VAL A 163 8.25 -3.20 29.61
C VAL A 163 8.38 -2.54 28.23
N ALA A 164 8.77 -1.26 28.18
CA ALA A 164 8.97 -0.53 26.94
C ALA A 164 10.00 -1.22 26.03
N ASN A 165 11.10 -1.74 26.59
CA ASN A 165 12.13 -2.45 25.82
C ASN A 165 11.68 -3.82 25.32
N VAL A 166 10.87 -4.55 26.09
CA VAL A 166 10.27 -5.82 25.64
C VAL A 166 9.34 -5.58 24.45
N ILE A 167 8.50 -4.55 24.52
CA ILE A 167 7.59 -4.16 23.43
C ILE A 167 8.40 -3.73 22.21
N LYS A 168 9.41 -2.87 22.41
CA LYS A 168 10.30 -2.41 21.34
C LYS A 168 10.97 -3.58 20.63
N ALA A 169 11.63 -4.47 21.37
CA ALA A 169 12.31 -5.62 20.78
C ALA A 169 11.35 -6.55 20.02
N ALA A 170 10.12 -6.73 20.52
CA ALA A 170 9.12 -7.54 19.83
C ALA A 170 8.67 -6.92 18.50
N LEU A 171 8.49 -5.60 18.46
CA LEU A 171 8.03 -4.88 17.26
C LEU A 171 9.16 -4.63 16.25
N GLU A 172 10.37 -4.30 16.69
CA GLU A 172 11.51 -4.09 15.79
C GLU A 172 11.88 -5.39 15.05
N ARG A 173 11.73 -6.55 15.69
CA ARG A 173 11.90 -7.87 15.03
C ARG A 173 10.93 -8.09 13.88
N GLU A 174 9.82 -7.37 13.87
CA GLU A 174 8.79 -7.44 12.83
C GLU A 174 8.92 -6.30 11.80
N GLY A 175 9.99 -5.49 11.88
CA GLY A 175 10.28 -4.41 10.94
C GLY A 175 9.59 -3.07 11.24
N PHE A 176 9.05 -2.87 12.45
CA PHE A 176 8.49 -1.58 12.87
C PHE A 176 9.56 -0.58 13.33
N GLU A 177 9.35 0.72 13.11
CA GLU A 177 10.09 1.77 13.83
C GLU A 177 9.41 1.91 15.18
N VAL A 178 10.16 1.81 16.29
CA VAL A 178 9.56 2.01 17.61
C VAL A 178 10.08 3.28 18.25
N LEU A 179 9.19 4.25 18.38
CA LEU A 179 9.39 5.44 19.20
C LEU A 179 8.98 5.12 20.64
N GLN A 180 9.71 5.67 21.62
CA GLN A 180 9.41 5.47 23.04
C GLN A 180 9.20 6.83 23.73
N ALA A 181 8.17 6.92 24.55
CA ALA A 181 7.90 8.03 25.45
C ALA A 181 7.67 7.49 26.87
N ALA A 182 8.16 8.19 27.88
CA ALA A 182 8.08 7.75 29.27
C ALA A 182 6.80 8.20 29.99
N ASP A 183 6.04 9.12 29.40
CA ASP A 183 4.77 9.61 29.93
C ASP A 183 3.84 10.15 28.84
N GLY A 184 2.58 10.41 29.20
CA GLY A 184 1.59 10.90 28.25
C GLY A 184 1.95 12.24 27.61
N LEU A 185 2.60 13.18 28.30
CA LEU A 185 2.91 14.50 27.73
C LEU A 185 3.97 14.38 26.63
N GLU A 186 5.01 13.58 26.89
CA GLU A 186 6.00 13.24 25.88
C GLU A 186 5.35 12.47 24.72
N GLY A 187 4.48 11.51 25.02
CA GLY A 187 3.73 10.74 24.03
C GLY A 187 2.90 11.63 23.11
N LEU A 188 2.19 12.63 23.64
CA LEU A 188 1.41 13.58 22.85
C LEU A 188 2.30 14.41 21.92
N LYS A 189 3.41 14.95 22.44
CA LYS A 189 4.37 15.72 21.66
C LYS A 189 4.93 14.90 20.50
N MET A 190 5.35 13.66 20.78
CA MET A 190 5.88 12.75 19.76
C MET A 190 4.82 12.35 18.75
N ALA A 191 3.58 12.10 19.17
CA ALA A 191 2.48 11.78 18.26
C ALA A 191 2.22 12.91 17.26
N MET A 192 2.28 14.17 17.70
CA MET A 192 2.13 15.33 16.82
C MET A 192 3.32 15.49 15.87
N SER A 193 4.55 15.32 16.35
CA SER A 193 5.77 15.49 15.54
C SER A 193 5.98 14.37 14.53
N PHE A 194 5.76 13.11 14.94
CA PHE A 194 6.15 11.94 14.16
C PHE A 194 4.99 11.20 13.52
N LYS A 195 3.73 11.53 13.87
CA LYS A 195 2.50 10.97 13.27
C LYS A 195 2.56 9.44 13.14
N PRO A 196 2.73 8.70 14.26
CA PRO A 196 2.84 7.25 14.24
C PRO A 196 1.57 6.61 13.67
N SER A 197 1.70 5.41 13.12
CA SER A 197 0.58 4.65 12.57
C SER A 197 -0.29 4.00 13.66
N VAL A 198 0.27 3.79 14.86
CA VAL A 198 -0.45 3.30 16.04
C VAL A 198 0.31 3.71 17.31
N ILE A 199 -0.43 3.88 18.40
CA ILE A 199 0.13 4.17 19.72
C ILE A 199 -0.21 3.02 20.68
N LEU A 200 0.80 2.46 21.34
CA LEU A 200 0.65 1.62 22.52
C LEU A 200 0.83 2.51 23.74
N CYS A 201 -0.10 2.51 24.69
CA CYS A 201 -0.04 3.43 25.82
C CYS A 201 -0.42 2.74 27.12
N ASP A 202 0.41 2.87 28.15
CA ASP A 202 0.06 2.39 29.48
C ASP A 202 -1.10 3.18 30.10
N SER A 203 -1.94 2.48 30.85
CA SER A 203 -3.11 3.08 31.48
C SER A 203 -2.74 4.01 32.61
N VAL A 204 -1.65 3.74 33.33
CA VAL A 204 -1.23 4.50 34.51
C VAL A 204 0.21 4.93 34.30
N MET A 205 0.45 6.24 34.23
CA MET A 205 1.77 6.84 34.01
C MET A 205 1.87 8.15 34.79
N PRO A 206 3.08 8.64 35.10
CA PRO A 206 3.27 9.96 35.68
C PRO A 206 2.82 11.07 34.71
N LYS A 207 2.53 12.26 35.26
CA LYS A 207 2.12 13.50 34.54
C LYS A 207 0.79 13.42 33.78
N MET A 208 0.68 12.53 32.80
CA MET A 208 -0.56 12.29 32.05
C MET A 208 -0.74 10.78 31.82
N ASP A 209 -1.89 10.28 32.26
CA ASP A 209 -2.30 8.87 32.13
C ASP A 209 -2.79 8.55 30.71
N GLY A 210 -3.01 7.26 30.41
CA GLY A 210 -3.39 6.83 29.07
C GLY A 210 -4.73 7.39 28.60
N PHE A 211 -5.70 7.52 29.52
CA PHE A 211 -6.99 8.13 29.20
C PHE A 211 -6.86 9.63 28.91
N GLY A 212 -6.01 10.35 29.66
CA GLY A 212 -5.65 11.74 29.39
C GLY A 212 -5.00 11.91 28.03
N LEU A 213 -4.03 11.05 27.69
CA LEU A 213 -3.39 11.06 26.38
C LEU A 213 -4.42 10.82 25.26
N LYS A 214 -5.31 9.83 25.40
CA LYS A 214 -6.34 9.55 24.39
C LYS A 214 -7.27 10.74 24.17
N ARG A 215 -7.70 11.42 25.24
CA ARG A 215 -8.51 12.65 25.11
C ARG A 215 -7.75 13.75 24.39
N ALA A 216 -6.49 13.99 24.74
CA ALA A 216 -5.66 15.03 24.12
C ALA A 216 -5.41 14.77 22.62
N LEU A 217 -5.12 13.52 22.25
CA LEU A 217 -4.98 13.12 20.84
C LEU A 217 -6.28 13.32 20.06
N SER A 218 -7.41 12.97 20.66
CA SER A 218 -8.73 13.09 20.01
C SER A 218 -9.15 14.54 19.78
N ALA A 219 -8.60 15.49 20.55
CA ALA A 219 -8.88 16.91 20.40
C ALA A 219 -8.11 17.57 19.23
N GLN A 220 -7.14 16.88 18.63
CA GLN A 220 -6.30 17.42 17.55
C GLN A 220 -6.61 16.72 16.22
N ALA A 221 -6.93 17.49 15.18
CA ALA A 221 -7.31 16.93 13.87
C ALA A 221 -6.22 16.02 13.27
N GLU A 222 -4.95 16.32 13.54
CA GLU A 222 -3.80 15.57 13.00
C GLU A 222 -3.57 14.21 13.68
N THR A 223 -4.00 14.04 14.93
CA THR A 223 -3.75 12.82 15.71
C THR A 223 -5.03 12.06 16.11
N ALA A 224 -6.21 12.65 15.92
CA ALA A 224 -7.50 12.06 16.29
C ALA A 224 -7.78 10.72 15.61
N LYS A 225 -7.22 10.48 14.42
CA LYS A 225 -7.38 9.24 13.65
C LYS A 225 -6.36 8.15 14.00
N ILE A 226 -5.34 8.45 14.81
CA ILE A 226 -4.31 7.46 15.15
C ILE A 226 -4.93 6.45 16.13
N PRO A 227 -4.94 5.14 15.81
CA PRO A 227 -5.44 4.13 16.73
C PRO A 227 -4.56 4.06 17.97
N VAL A 228 -5.19 4.03 19.14
CA VAL A 228 -4.51 3.90 20.43
C VAL A 228 -4.93 2.59 21.08
N ILE A 229 -3.96 1.75 21.44
CA ILE A 229 -4.18 0.49 22.15
C ILE A 229 -3.73 0.69 23.61
N LEU A 230 -4.64 0.43 24.55
CA LEU A 230 -4.37 0.58 25.98
C LEU A 230 -3.62 -0.65 26.51
N LEU A 231 -2.52 -0.45 27.22
CA LEU A 231 -1.87 -1.47 28.04
C LEU A 231 -2.37 -1.29 29.48
N THR A 232 -2.83 -2.36 30.13
CA THR A 232 -3.41 -2.24 31.46
C THR A 232 -3.07 -3.44 32.35
N SER A 233 -2.74 -3.18 33.60
CA SER A 233 -2.63 -4.21 34.65
C SER A 233 -4.01 -4.65 35.19
N LYS A 234 -5.07 -3.92 34.86
CA LYS A 234 -6.45 -4.20 35.26
C LYS A 234 -7.24 -4.65 34.04
N ALA A 235 -7.47 -5.95 33.93
CA ALA A 235 -8.18 -6.58 32.81
C ALA A 235 -9.58 -7.08 33.21
N SER A 236 -10.30 -6.32 34.03
CA SER A 236 -11.70 -6.65 34.35
C SER A 236 -12.62 -6.26 33.19
N PRO A 237 -13.78 -6.92 33.03
CA PRO A 237 -14.76 -6.56 32.00
C PRO A 237 -15.20 -5.08 32.04
N GLU A 238 -15.26 -4.49 33.23
CA GLU A 238 -15.63 -3.09 33.42
C GLU A 238 -14.57 -2.13 32.88
N GLU A 239 -13.28 -2.43 33.09
CA GLU A 239 -12.17 -1.63 32.56
C GLU A 239 -12.04 -1.78 31.04
N GLU A 240 -12.28 -2.97 30.51
CA GLU A 240 -12.38 -3.21 29.06
C GLU A 240 -13.50 -2.36 28.44
N GLN A 241 -14.71 -2.40 29.03
CA GLN A 241 -15.84 -1.60 28.56
C GLN A 241 -15.52 -0.09 28.62
N LYS A 242 -14.85 0.35 29.69
CA LYS A 242 -14.43 1.75 29.86
C LYS A 242 -13.40 2.18 28.83
N ALA A 243 -12.42 1.34 28.51
CA ALA A 243 -11.42 1.64 27.48
C ALA A 243 -12.08 1.79 26.10
N LEU A 244 -12.90 0.82 25.70
CA LEU A 244 -13.57 0.86 24.39
C LEU A 244 -14.55 2.04 24.26
N SER A 245 -15.34 2.32 25.30
CA SER A 245 -16.26 3.48 25.30
C SER A 245 -15.53 4.84 25.31
N SER A 246 -14.28 4.86 25.77
CA SER A 246 -13.40 6.04 25.70
C SER A 246 -12.72 6.21 24.34
N GLY A 247 -13.02 5.34 23.37
CA GLY A 247 -12.54 5.43 21.99
C GLY A 247 -11.16 4.83 21.75
N PHE A 248 -10.63 4.02 22.67
CA PHE A 248 -9.46 3.19 22.39
C PHE A 248 -9.79 2.17 21.30
N PHE A 249 -8.80 1.86 20.45
CA PHE A 249 -8.95 0.90 19.37
C PHE A 249 -9.02 -0.54 19.90
N ASP A 250 -8.18 -0.86 20.88
CA ASP A 250 -8.11 -2.17 21.53
C ASP A 250 -7.42 -2.02 22.90
N PHE A 251 -7.33 -3.09 23.67
CA PHE A 251 -6.60 -3.14 24.94
C PHE A 251 -5.86 -4.47 25.12
N ILE A 252 -4.77 -4.42 25.89
CA ILE A 252 -3.90 -5.56 26.16
C ILE A 252 -3.61 -5.60 27.65
N ALA A 253 -4.00 -6.72 28.28
CA ALA A 253 -3.68 -7.00 29.67
C ALA A 253 -2.17 -7.23 29.85
N LYS A 254 -1.58 -6.62 30.88
CA LYS A 254 -0.23 -6.95 31.37
C LYS A 254 -0.29 -8.24 32.20
N PRO A 255 0.73 -9.12 32.18
CA PRO A 255 2.01 -8.96 31.48
C PRO A 255 1.88 -9.07 29.95
N VAL A 256 2.62 -8.21 29.24
CA VAL A 256 2.56 -8.16 27.77
C VAL A 256 3.16 -9.41 27.15
N ASN A 257 2.44 -10.00 26.19
CA ASN A 257 2.94 -11.09 25.36
C ASN A 257 3.32 -10.54 23.98
N ALA A 258 4.54 -10.83 23.52
CA ALA A 258 5.08 -10.32 22.25
C ALA A 258 4.17 -10.63 21.05
N VAL A 259 3.70 -11.88 20.93
CA VAL A 259 2.82 -12.31 19.83
C VAL A 259 1.50 -11.54 19.85
N ARG A 260 0.93 -11.33 21.05
CA ARG A 260 -0.30 -10.54 21.20
C ARG A 260 -0.09 -9.08 20.82
N ILE A 261 1.00 -8.45 21.25
CA ILE A 261 1.34 -7.06 20.90
C ILE A 261 1.44 -6.91 19.38
N VAL A 262 2.23 -7.75 18.72
CA VAL A 262 2.46 -7.71 17.27
C VAL A 262 1.14 -7.89 16.50
N SER A 263 0.35 -8.89 16.86
CA SER A 263 -0.93 -9.17 16.18
C SER A 263 -1.93 -8.00 16.29
N ARG A 264 -1.99 -7.34 17.45
CA ARG A 264 -2.88 -6.21 17.72
C ARG A 264 -2.44 -4.94 17.00
N VAL A 265 -1.12 -4.69 16.96
CA VAL A 265 -0.52 -3.59 16.20
C VAL A 265 -0.79 -3.74 14.70
N ARG A 266 -0.53 -4.92 14.12
CA ARG A 266 -0.80 -5.19 12.69
C ARG A 266 -2.27 -4.94 12.34
N ARG A 267 -3.18 -5.49 13.14
CA ARG A 267 -4.64 -5.28 12.97
C ARG A 267 -5.03 -3.80 13.00
N ALA A 268 -4.47 -3.01 13.92
CA ALA A 268 -4.76 -1.58 14.02
C ALA A 268 -4.32 -0.80 12.77
N ILE A 269 -3.15 -1.14 12.24
CA ILE A 269 -2.60 -0.52 11.03
C ILE A 269 -3.44 -0.91 9.80
N GLU A 270 -3.76 -2.19 9.62
CA GLU A 270 -4.55 -2.70 8.48
C GLU A 270 -5.94 -2.06 8.42
N MET A 271 -6.62 -1.93 9.55
CA MET A 271 -7.95 -1.31 9.62
C MET A 271 -7.91 0.21 9.39
N SER A 272 -6.78 0.86 9.64
CA SER A 272 -6.57 2.29 9.40
C SER A 272 -6.12 2.60 7.97
N ALA A 273 -5.51 1.62 7.28
CA ALA A 273 -5.01 1.73 5.91
C ALA A 273 -6.00 1.29 4.83
N SER A 274 -7.09 0.60 5.20
CA SER A 274 -8.13 0.20 4.26
C SER A 274 -8.94 1.42 3.80
N PRO A 275 -9.18 1.62 2.49
CA PRO A 275 -10.16 2.61 2.07
C PRO A 275 -11.54 2.22 2.61
N PRO A 276 -12.45 3.19 2.85
CA PRO A 276 -13.84 2.86 3.09
C PRO A 276 -14.33 1.98 1.93
N ARG A 277 -15.05 0.91 2.28
CA ARG A 277 -15.64 -0.05 1.33
C ARG A 277 -16.45 0.64 0.24
#